data_AF-A0A7Y5PZ23-F1
#
_entry.id   AF-A0A7Y5PZ23-F1
#
_cell.length_a   1.000
_cell.length_b   1.000
_cell.length_c   1.000
_cell.angle_alpha   90.00
_cell.angle_beta   90.00
_cell.angle_gamma   90.00
#
_symmetry.space_group_name_H-M   'P 1'
#
loop_
_entity.id
_entity.type
_entity.pdbx_description
1 polymer ?
#
loop_
_entity_poly.entity_id
_entity_poly.type
_entity_poly.pdbx_seq_one_letter_code
_entity_poly.pdbx_strand_id
1 'polypeptide(L)'
;MNLLRTLVAATLALLALPLLAPEASAQRKNDPTLCPWCKGEPETMKKAGIVSHGGFAFGKEEKTLKVDAVLGTCDIKWIETKHFEIGFAIGPQKVKQEEKEKIRGELTKLQAVLPSVDPKIKILDPWLRAHLFAQRCEEIYARLSEIFGVKDADFPQPNYVFDGTTPYMGTGPHLGQSGKYEVLILPAEANLQQYLQNQFGLLTKRTQRWSNHVADTLSVTIHCTDEGLREDEGLHGHLGFNLAINLFDGFKHYSYDTPIWIREGLAHMVEREIGPRFNSFDSAEGGIAQMTRKQKWEPEVRKLVGSGKVPRMAELMSMKEFSDLTLDRHFATWSMVEYLVKQKPAEFAKFCGGLKARLNDQNIPDGSNMPEVHRELFKTHLGMTYADFDRVWAEWVLATYGAQ
;
A
#
# COMPACT_ATOMS: atom_id res chain seq x y z
N MET A 1 47.08 3.59 86.10
CA MET A 1 46.14 3.01 87.08
C MET A 1 44.75 3.06 86.47
N ASN A 2 44.16 1.88 86.28
CA ASN A 2 42.73 1.52 86.33
C ASN A 2 41.69 2.43 85.64
N LEU A 3 40.63 1.97 84.99
CA LEU A 3 40.15 0.71 84.42
C LEU A 3 38.69 1.07 84.03
N LEU A 4 38.23 0.63 82.85
CA LEU A 4 36.82 0.36 82.53
C LEU A 4 35.76 1.48 82.70
N ARG A 5 35.10 1.85 81.59
CA ARG A 5 33.71 1.42 81.33
C ARG A 5 33.27 1.77 79.90
N THR A 6 33.00 0.69 79.18
CA THR A 6 32.21 0.58 77.94
C THR A 6 30.79 1.14 78.14
N LEU A 7 30.28 1.87 77.15
CA LEU A 7 28.93 1.60 76.63
C LEU A 7 28.83 1.99 75.16
N VAL A 8 28.45 1.00 74.37
CA VAL A 8 28.20 1.02 72.93
C VAL A 8 26.84 1.66 72.67
N ALA A 9 26.77 2.61 71.74
CA ALA A 9 25.53 3.01 71.08
C ALA A 9 25.85 3.32 69.61
N ALA A 10 26.05 2.28 68.82
CA ALA A 10 26.05 2.37 67.37
C ALA A 10 24.58 2.42 66.89
N THR A 11 24.06 3.61 66.68
CA THR A 11 22.80 3.82 65.97
C THR A 11 23.02 3.53 64.49
N LEU A 12 22.74 2.28 64.07
CA LEU A 12 22.48 1.95 62.67
C LEU A 12 21.23 2.70 62.24
N ALA A 13 21.40 3.83 61.55
CA ALA A 13 20.36 4.39 60.70
C ALA A 13 20.23 3.46 59.48
N LEU A 14 19.31 2.49 59.55
CA LEU A 14 18.81 1.81 58.36
C LEU A 14 18.14 2.87 57.48
N LEU A 15 18.89 3.39 56.50
CA LEU A 15 18.33 3.99 55.31
C LEU A 15 17.52 2.89 54.60
N ALA A 16 16.21 2.90 54.84
CA ALA A 16 15.25 2.22 54.00
C ALA A 16 15.29 2.90 52.62
N LEU A 17 16.24 2.48 51.79
CA LEU A 17 16.14 2.68 50.35
C LEU A 17 14.86 1.95 49.92
N PRO A 18 13.86 2.65 49.37
CA PRO A 18 12.79 1.95 48.70
C PRO A 18 13.45 1.18 47.57
N LEU A 19 13.45 -0.15 47.68
CA LEU A 19 13.62 -1.02 46.53
C LEU A 19 12.54 -0.57 45.54
N LEU A 20 12.94 0.26 44.56
CA LEU A 20 12.23 0.40 43.30
C LEU A 20 12.20 -1.02 42.75
N ALA A 21 11.14 -1.76 43.07
CA ALA A 21 10.72 -2.87 42.25
C ALA A 21 10.66 -2.29 40.83
N PRO A 22 11.34 -2.87 39.84
CA PRO A 22 11.07 -2.48 38.47
C PRO A 22 9.56 -2.60 38.32
N GLU A 23 8.88 -1.50 37.96
CA GLU A 23 7.53 -1.61 37.43
C GLU A 23 7.62 -2.74 36.41
N ALA A 24 6.95 -3.85 36.70
CA ALA A 24 6.80 -4.92 35.73
C ALA A 24 6.13 -4.23 34.56
N SER A 25 6.92 -3.88 33.53
CA SER A 25 6.43 -3.02 32.46
C SER A 25 5.25 -3.77 31.89
N ALA A 26 4.05 -3.23 32.06
CA ALA A 26 2.85 -3.88 31.55
C ALA A 26 3.13 -4.23 30.09
N GLN A 27 3.08 -5.52 29.79
CA GLN A 27 3.52 -6.02 28.50
C GLN A 27 2.73 -5.28 27.41
N ARG A 28 3.43 -4.64 26.46
CA ARG A 28 2.78 -3.81 25.44
C ARG A 28 1.84 -4.70 24.64
N LYS A 29 0.67 -4.19 24.22
CA LYS A 29 -0.33 -4.95 23.44
C LYS A 29 0.26 -5.64 22.20
N ASN A 30 1.27 -5.02 21.60
CA ASN A 30 1.96 -5.49 20.40
C ASN A 30 3.37 -6.02 20.69
N ASP A 31 3.67 -6.42 21.92
CA ASP A 31 4.92 -7.11 22.21
C ASP A 31 5.10 -8.31 21.26
N PRO A 32 6.23 -8.43 20.54
CA PRO A 32 6.46 -9.52 19.59
C PRO A 32 6.24 -10.92 20.16
N THR A 33 6.49 -11.11 21.46
CA THR A 33 6.30 -12.39 22.15
C THR A 33 4.83 -12.81 22.27
N LEU A 34 3.90 -11.86 22.11
CA LEU A 34 2.46 -12.11 22.07
C LEU A 34 1.96 -12.58 20.70
N CYS A 35 2.78 -12.51 19.64
CA CYS A 35 2.42 -13.09 18.35
C CYS A 35 2.59 -14.62 18.39
N PRO A 36 1.52 -15.41 18.19
CA PRO A 36 1.60 -16.87 18.28
C PRO A 36 2.41 -17.50 17.13
N TRP A 37 2.62 -16.76 16.04
CA TRP A 37 3.21 -17.25 14.80
C TRP A 37 4.73 -17.09 14.76
N CYS A 38 5.24 -15.89 15.06
CA CYS A 38 6.69 -15.64 15.13
C CYS A 38 7.26 -15.70 16.56
N LYS A 39 6.42 -15.51 17.59
CA LYS A 39 6.79 -15.52 19.02
C LYS A 39 7.88 -14.53 19.40
N GLY A 40 8.12 -13.52 18.57
CA GLY A 40 9.22 -12.57 18.75
C GLY A 40 10.61 -13.15 18.49
N GLU A 41 10.70 -14.35 17.91
CA GLU A 41 11.97 -15.01 17.63
C GLU A 41 12.70 -14.31 16.47
N PRO A 42 13.90 -13.73 16.68
CA PRO A 42 14.55 -12.87 15.69
C PRO A 42 14.75 -13.53 14.32
N GLU A 43 15.18 -14.79 14.29
CA GLU A 43 15.41 -15.53 13.05
C GLU A 43 14.11 -15.84 12.30
N THR A 44 13.03 -16.12 13.03
CA THR A 44 11.70 -16.36 12.46
C THR A 44 11.13 -15.07 11.88
N MET A 45 11.21 -13.96 12.63
CA MET A 45 10.80 -12.65 12.15
C MET A 45 11.55 -12.24 10.88
N LYS A 46 12.89 -12.37 10.89
CA LYS A 46 13.73 -12.07 9.73
C LYS A 46 13.37 -12.90 8.51
N LYS A 47 13.17 -14.22 8.65
CA LYS A 47 12.74 -15.09 7.55
C LYS A 47 11.37 -14.71 6.99
N ALA A 48 10.46 -14.28 7.86
CA ALA A 48 9.14 -13.80 7.48
C ALA A 48 9.14 -12.35 6.95
N GLY A 49 10.30 -11.69 6.84
CA GLY A 49 10.40 -10.31 6.38
C GLY A 49 9.87 -9.27 7.37
N ILE A 50 9.73 -9.64 8.64
CA ILE A 50 9.22 -8.77 9.71
C ILE A 50 10.39 -8.04 10.37
N VAL A 51 10.31 -6.72 10.40
CA VAL A 51 11.27 -5.84 11.06
C VAL A 51 10.89 -5.64 12.53
N SER A 52 9.61 -5.36 12.82
CA SER A 52 9.13 -5.13 14.18
C SER A 52 7.61 -5.34 14.31
N HIS A 53 7.12 -5.50 15.55
CA HIS A 53 5.70 -5.47 15.89
C HIS A 53 5.32 -4.19 16.64
N GLY A 54 5.37 -3.06 15.94
CA GLY A 54 5.04 -1.75 16.50
C GLY A 54 6.22 -1.06 17.19
N GLY A 55 5.98 0.17 17.67
CA GLY A 55 7.01 1.03 18.25
C GLY A 55 7.76 1.89 17.23
N PHE A 56 7.48 1.73 15.94
CA PHE A 56 7.90 2.60 14.84
C PHE A 56 6.96 3.80 14.68
N ALA A 57 7.35 4.77 13.85
CA ALA A 57 6.55 5.96 13.55
C ALA A 57 5.35 5.61 12.66
N PHE A 58 4.23 6.31 12.79
CA PHE A 58 3.07 6.07 11.93
C PHE A 58 2.18 7.31 11.87
N GLY A 59 1.81 7.73 10.67
CA GLY A 59 1.15 9.01 10.45
C GLY A 59 2.04 10.16 10.93
N LYS A 60 1.50 11.06 11.75
CA LYS A 60 2.26 12.14 12.37
C LYS A 60 2.88 11.75 13.71
N GLU A 61 2.68 10.51 14.16
CA GLU A 61 3.15 10.06 15.45
C GLU A 61 4.52 9.39 15.37
N GLU A 62 5.39 9.71 16.33
CA GLU A 62 6.71 9.08 16.44
C GLU A 62 6.66 7.59 16.82
N LYS A 63 5.53 7.13 17.37
CA LYS A 63 5.35 5.75 17.86
C LYS A 63 3.92 5.28 17.67
N THR A 64 3.73 4.05 17.20
CA THR A 64 2.41 3.40 17.05
C THR A 64 1.58 3.38 18.34
N LEU A 65 2.20 3.42 19.53
CA LEU A 65 1.49 3.51 20.81
C LEU A 65 0.60 4.76 20.92
N LYS A 66 0.99 5.87 20.29
CA LYS A 66 0.17 7.09 20.27
C LYS A 66 -1.09 6.88 19.40
N VAL A 67 -0.96 6.15 18.29
CA VAL A 67 -2.10 5.75 17.46
C VAL A 67 -3.02 4.79 18.22
N ASP A 68 -2.47 3.81 18.96
CA ASP A 68 -3.26 2.92 19.83
C ASP A 68 -4.04 3.68 20.91
N ALA A 69 -3.48 4.78 21.44
CA ALA A 69 -4.16 5.62 22.42
C ALA A 69 -5.34 6.39 21.81
N VAL A 70 -5.18 6.89 20.58
CA VAL A 70 -6.26 7.52 19.81
C VAL A 70 -7.35 6.50 19.50
N LEU A 71 -6.96 5.33 18.99
CA LEU A 71 -7.85 4.25 18.62
C LEU A 71 -8.02 3.23 19.75
N GLY A 72 -8.27 3.70 20.97
CA GLY A 72 -8.25 2.88 22.18
C GLY A 72 -9.22 1.68 22.20
N THR A 73 -10.24 1.69 21.33
CA THR A 73 -11.20 0.59 21.15
C THR A 73 -10.76 -0.47 20.13
N CYS A 74 -9.72 -0.19 19.34
CA CYS A 74 -9.16 -1.12 18.38
C CYS A 74 -8.06 -1.97 19.03
N ASP A 75 -8.04 -3.25 18.67
CA ASP A 75 -6.90 -4.15 18.93
C ASP A 75 -6.04 -4.23 17.66
N ILE A 76 -5.24 -3.19 17.43
CA ILE A 76 -4.43 -3.06 16.21
C ILE A 76 -3.20 -3.97 16.33
N LYS A 77 -3.02 -4.85 15.34
CA LYS A 77 -1.78 -5.62 15.16
C LYS A 77 -0.84 -4.85 14.27
N TRP A 78 0.28 -4.42 14.84
CA TRP A 78 1.30 -3.67 14.11
C TRP A 78 2.35 -4.63 13.54
N ILE A 79 2.66 -4.49 12.25
CA ILE A 79 3.75 -5.20 11.57
C ILE A 79 4.51 -4.20 10.71
N GLU A 80 5.81 -4.12 10.91
CA GLU A 80 6.73 -3.43 10.02
C GLU A 80 7.42 -4.47 9.13
N THR A 81 7.42 -4.23 7.82
CA THR A 81 8.16 -5.03 6.84
C THR A 81 9.30 -4.20 6.25
N LYS A 82 9.92 -4.68 5.17
CA LYS A 82 10.96 -3.91 4.49
C LYS A 82 10.41 -2.61 3.90
N HIS A 83 9.24 -2.65 3.27
CA HIS A 83 8.69 -1.50 2.54
C HIS A 83 7.48 -0.85 3.19
N PHE A 84 6.88 -1.50 4.20
CA PHE A 84 5.63 -1.05 4.79
C PHE A 84 5.64 -0.97 6.31
N GLU A 85 4.81 -0.06 6.80
CA GLU A 85 4.37 0.07 8.18
C GLU A 85 2.86 -0.21 8.20
N ILE A 86 2.43 -1.26 8.90
CA ILE A 86 1.08 -1.81 8.76
C ILE A 86 0.39 -1.90 10.12
N GLY A 87 -0.80 -1.32 10.22
CA GLY A 87 -1.76 -1.54 11.30
C GLY A 87 -2.98 -2.32 10.83
N PHE A 88 -3.24 -3.47 11.44
CA PHE A 88 -4.37 -4.33 11.09
C PHE A 88 -5.27 -4.60 12.31
N ALA A 89 -6.48 -4.05 12.32
CA ALA A 89 -7.37 -4.10 13.48
C ALA A 89 -8.62 -4.98 13.28
N ILE A 90 -8.61 -5.87 12.28
CA ILE A 90 -9.77 -6.70 11.96
C ILE A 90 -9.73 -8.01 12.75
N GLY A 91 -10.88 -8.37 13.31
CA GLY A 91 -11.06 -9.59 14.10
C GLY A 91 -10.89 -10.89 13.31
N PRO A 92 -11.08 -12.05 13.96
CA PRO A 92 -10.93 -13.35 13.32
C PRO A 92 -11.94 -13.55 12.18
N GLN A 93 -11.56 -14.33 11.18
CA GLN A 93 -12.41 -14.63 10.02
C GLN A 93 -12.38 -16.12 9.67
N LYS A 94 -13.55 -16.69 9.44
CA LYS A 94 -13.68 -18.04 8.89
C LYS A 94 -13.34 -18.02 7.41
N VAL A 95 -12.48 -18.94 6.97
CA VAL A 95 -12.16 -19.14 5.55
C VAL A 95 -13.41 -19.65 4.83
N LYS A 96 -13.91 -18.87 3.88
CA LYS A 96 -15.07 -19.26 3.07
C LYS A 96 -14.68 -20.31 2.03
N GLN A 97 -15.66 -21.06 1.53
CA GLN A 97 -15.39 -22.17 0.62
C GLN A 97 -14.89 -21.65 -0.75
N GLU A 98 -15.43 -20.52 -1.21
CA GLU A 98 -15.05 -19.82 -2.42
C GLU A 98 -13.61 -19.26 -2.40
N GLU A 99 -13.09 -18.90 -1.22
CA GLU A 99 -11.74 -18.34 -1.04
C GLU A 99 -10.69 -19.40 -0.64
N LYS A 100 -11.13 -20.63 -0.37
CA LYS A 100 -10.35 -21.67 0.31
C LYS A 100 -9.05 -22.02 -0.40
N GLU A 101 -9.07 -22.13 -1.72
CA GLU A 101 -7.88 -22.50 -2.51
C GLU A 101 -6.85 -21.38 -2.51
N LYS A 102 -7.30 -20.13 -2.70
CA LYS A 102 -6.47 -18.93 -2.63
C LYS A 102 -5.82 -18.78 -1.26
N ILE A 103 -6.62 -18.81 -0.19
CA ILE A 103 -6.12 -18.69 1.19
C ILE A 103 -5.16 -19.82 1.53
N ARG A 104 -5.45 -21.06 1.12
CA ARG A 104 -4.52 -22.17 1.32
C ARG A 104 -3.18 -21.91 0.63
N GLY A 105 -3.20 -21.43 -0.62
CA GLY A 105 -1.99 -21.10 -1.35
C GLY A 105 -1.14 -20.04 -0.64
N GLU A 106 -1.78 -18.98 -0.17
CA GLU A 106 -1.11 -17.91 0.59
C GLU A 106 -0.56 -18.41 1.94
N LEU A 107 -1.33 -19.22 2.67
CA LEU A 107 -0.88 -19.83 3.92
C LEU A 107 0.24 -20.85 3.71
N THR A 108 0.28 -21.56 2.58
CA THR A 108 1.40 -22.45 2.22
C THR A 108 2.68 -21.64 1.99
N LYS A 109 2.61 -20.48 1.32
CA LYS A 109 3.75 -19.57 1.21
C LYS A 109 4.20 -19.09 2.60
N LEU A 110 3.24 -18.67 3.43
CA LEU A 110 3.54 -18.19 4.77
C LEU A 110 4.15 -19.28 5.66
N GLN A 111 3.68 -20.53 5.55
CA GLN A 111 4.23 -21.68 6.28
C GLN A 111 5.72 -21.91 5.98
N ALA A 112 6.19 -21.60 4.77
CA ALA A 112 7.60 -21.77 4.41
C ALA A 112 8.54 -20.89 5.26
N VAL A 113 8.04 -19.76 5.76
CA VAL A 113 8.79 -18.81 6.60
C VAL A 113 8.33 -18.79 8.06
N LEU A 114 7.09 -19.18 8.33
CA LEU A 114 6.47 -19.37 9.64
C LEU A 114 5.97 -20.82 9.79
N PRO A 115 6.83 -21.79 10.14
CA PRO A 115 6.52 -23.23 10.07
C PRO A 115 5.34 -23.70 10.93
N SER A 116 4.94 -22.90 11.93
CA SER A 116 3.79 -23.18 12.80
C SER A 116 2.44 -22.95 12.12
N VAL A 117 2.40 -22.23 10.99
CA VAL A 117 1.17 -21.97 10.23
C VAL A 117 0.65 -23.27 9.63
N ASP A 118 -0.65 -23.56 9.84
CA ASP A 118 -1.37 -24.65 9.18
C ASP A 118 -2.11 -24.12 7.93
N PRO A 119 -1.72 -24.53 6.69
CA PRO A 119 -2.41 -24.13 5.47
C PRO A 119 -3.87 -24.59 5.36
N LYS A 120 -4.33 -25.48 6.24
CA LYS A 120 -5.70 -25.99 6.28
C LYS A 120 -6.52 -25.38 7.42
N ILE A 121 -5.99 -24.39 8.12
CA ILE A 121 -6.71 -23.68 9.19
C ILE A 121 -8.03 -23.10 8.65
N LYS A 122 -9.10 -23.24 9.44
CA LYS A 122 -10.45 -22.81 9.03
C LYS A 122 -10.82 -21.41 9.52
N ILE A 123 -10.12 -20.92 10.53
CA ILE A 123 -10.34 -19.61 11.13
C ILE A 123 -8.99 -18.92 11.19
N LEU A 124 -8.89 -17.77 10.52
CA LEU A 124 -7.74 -16.90 10.57
C LEU A 124 -7.91 -16.00 11.79
N ASP A 125 -7.04 -16.12 12.79
CA ASP A 125 -7.01 -15.19 13.92
C ASP A 125 -6.42 -13.83 13.50
N PRO A 126 -6.58 -12.77 14.31
CA PRO A 126 -6.11 -11.43 13.95
C PRO A 126 -4.62 -11.33 13.59
N TRP A 127 -3.74 -12.06 14.28
CA TRP A 127 -2.31 -12.04 13.95
C TRP A 127 -2.02 -12.76 12.64
N LEU A 128 -2.66 -13.91 12.38
CA LEU A 128 -2.47 -14.61 11.11
C LEU A 128 -2.94 -13.75 9.92
N ARG A 129 -4.07 -13.04 10.11
CA ARG A 129 -4.55 -12.08 9.11
C ARG A 129 -3.57 -10.93 8.90
N ALA A 130 -3.03 -10.35 9.96
CA ALA A 130 -2.02 -9.29 9.85
C ALA A 130 -0.78 -9.77 9.06
N HIS A 131 -0.28 -10.99 9.32
CA HIS A 131 0.82 -11.56 8.54
C HIS A 131 0.47 -11.83 7.08
N LEU A 132 -0.74 -12.31 6.78
CA LEU A 132 -1.20 -12.47 5.40
C LEU A 132 -1.23 -11.12 4.67
N PHE A 133 -1.77 -10.08 5.32
CA PHE A 133 -1.81 -8.74 4.74
C PHE A 133 -0.41 -8.12 4.58
N ALA A 134 0.53 -8.38 5.49
CA ALA A 134 1.93 -8.00 5.33
C ALA A 134 2.58 -8.69 4.12
N GLN A 135 2.37 -10.00 3.96
CA GLN A 135 2.83 -10.74 2.78
C GLN A 135 2.23 -10.16 1.50
N ARG A 136 0.93 -9.85 1.49
CA ARG A 136 0.22 -9.28 0.34
C ARG A 136 0.76 -7.89 -0.04
N CYS A 137 1.03 -7.02 0.93
CA CYS A 137 1.64 -5.71 0.67
C CYS A 137 2.99 -5.86 -0.05
N GLU A 138 3.85 -6.75 0.45
CA GLU A 138 5.16 -7.02 -0.17
C GLU A 138 5.05 -7.68 -1.56
N GLU A 139 4.08 -8.57 -1.77
CA GLU A 139 3.79 -9.15 -3.09
C GLU A 139 3.31 -8.08 -4.09
N ILE A 140 2.47 -7.14 -3.65
CA ILE A 140 2.03 -6.00 -4.47
C ILE A 140 3.22 -5.08 -4.80
N TYR A 141 4.05 -4.74 -3.80
CA TYR A 141 5.26 -3.93 -4.03
C TYR A 141 6.20 -4.59 -5.04
N ALA A 142 6.44 -5.90 -4.90
CA ALA A 142 7.27 -6.65 -5.84
C ALA A 142 6.67 -6.63 -7.26
N ARG A 143 5.35 -6.81 -7.38
CA ARG A 143 4.63 -6.77 -8.65
C ARG A 143 4.75 -5.41 -9.35
N LEU A 144 4.57 -4.31 -8.62
CA LEU A 144 4.73 -2.96 -9.18
C LEU A 144 6.19 -2.66 -9.53
N SER A 145 7.15 -3.10 -8.71
CA SER A 145 8.58 -2.96 -9.01
C SER A 145 8.97 -3.69 -10.30
N GLU A 146 8.40 -4.88 -10.54
CA GLU A 146 8.55 -5.62 -11.80
C GLU A 146 7.99 -4.81 -12.98
N ILE A 147 6.78 -4.27 -12.86
CA ILE A 147 6.14 -3.44 -13.90
C ILE A 147 6.97 -2.20 -14.21
N PHE A 148 7.56 -1.57 -13.20
CA PHE A 148 8.42 -0.40 -13.36
C PHE A 148 9.83 -0.75 -13.82
N GLY A 149 10.18 -2.04 -13.85
CA GLY A 149 11.50 -2.51 -14.26
C GLY A 149 12.62 -2.10 -13.32
N VAL A 150 12.34 -2.02 -12.01
CA VAL A 150 13.27 -1.53 -10.98
C VAL A 150 13.48 -2.54 -9.86
N LYS A 151 14.55 -2.33 -9.10
CA LYS A 151 14.90 -3.04 -7.87
C LYS A 151 15.19 -2.02 -6.78
N ASP A 152 15.12 -2.45 -5.52
CA ASP A 152 15.41 -1.57 -4.37
C ASP A 152 16.82 -0.94 -4.44
N ALA A 153 17.78 -1.63 -5.05
CA ALA A 153 19.14 -1.13 -5.22
C ALA A 153 19.25 0.03 -6.23
N ASP A 154 18.23 0.26 -7.05
CA ASP A 154 18.19 1.38 -7.99
C ASP A 154 17.78 2.70 -7.29
N PHE A 155 17.26 2.61 -6.06
CA PHE A 155 16.79 3.76 -5.29
C PHE A 155 17.85 4.30 -4.33
N PRO A 156 17.80 5.61 -4.02
CA PRO A 156 18.75 6.20 -3.11
C PRO A 156 18.70 5.61 -1.70
N GLN A 157 19.84 5.61 -1.03
CA GLN A 157 19.92 5.24 0.39
C GLN A 157 19.38 6.37 1.28
N PRO A 158 19.02 6.10 2.55
CA PRO A 158 18.54 7.12 3.46
C PRO A 158 19.46 8.35 3.54
N ASN A 159 18.87 9.55 3.63
CA ASN A 159 19.55 10.86 3.66
C ASN A 159 20.29 11.23 2.37
N TYR A 160 19.97 10.59 1.25
CA TYR A 160 20.50 11.00 -0.05
C TYR A 160 19.99 12.39 -0.44
N VAL A 161 20.88 13.19 -1.01
CA VAL A 161 20.55 14.50 -1.61
C VAL A 161 20.89 14.43 -3.09
N PHE A 162 19.90 14.68 -3.93
CA PHE A 162 20.08 14.67 -5.37
C PHE A 162 20.90 15.88 -5.83
N ASP A 163 21.95 15.64 -6.62
CA ASP A 163 22.89 16.67 -7.09
C ASP A 163 22.84 16.92 -8.61
N GLY A 164 21.92 16.25 -9.32
CA GLY A 164 21.77 16.38 -10.78
C GLY A 164 22.76 15.56 -11.61
N THR A 165 23.66 14.79 -11.00
CA THR A 165 24.71 14.06 -11.75
C THR A 165 24.29 12.67 -12.21
N THR A 166 23.26 12.10 -11.59
CA THR A 166 22.70 10.79 -11.92
C THR A 166 21.25 10.90 -12.41
N PRO A 167 20.69 9.87 -13.04
CA PRO A 167 19.25 9.82 -13.27
C PRO A 167 18.48 9.99 -11.95
N TYR A 168 17.43 10.80 -11.97
CA TYR A 168 16.59 10.99 -10.79
C TYR A 168 15.81 9.71 -10.45
N MET A 169 15.93 9.27 -9.21
CA MET A 169 15.29 8.07 -8.66
C MET A 169 14.53 8.37 -7.36
N GLY A 170 14.20 9.64 -7.10
CA GLY A 170 13.55 10.07 -5.85
C GLY A 170 14.53 10.47 -4.75
N THR A 171 14.06 10.45 -3.52
CA THR A 171 14.75 10.95 -2.32
C THR A 171 15.15 9.83 -1.35
N GLY A 172 14.58 8.63 -1.48
CA GLY A 172 14.86 7.53 -0.56
C GLY A 172 14.58 6.13 -1.10
N PRO A 173 14.75 5.11 -0.25
CA PRO A 173 14.88 3.72 -0.70
C PRO A 173 13.56 3.03 -1.05
N HIS A 174 12.42 3.62 -0.68
CA HIS A 174 11.10 2.98 -0.83
C HIS A 174 10.43 3.49 -2.09
N LEU A 175 10.79 2.93 -3.24
CA LEU A 175 10.43 3.41 -4.58
C LEU A 175 10.72 4.92 -4.81
N GLY A 176 11.62 5.53 -4.05
CA GLY A 176 11.94 6.96 -4.14
C GLY A 176 11.36 7.79 -3.00
N GLN A 177 10.54 7.23 -2.11
CA GLN A 177 10.15 7.85 -0.84
C GLN A 177 11.20 7.55 0.24
N SER A 178 11.42 8.50 1.17
CA SER A 178 12.28 8.27 2.34
C SER A 178 11.61 7.39 3.38
N GLY A 179 10.32 7.61 3.64
CA GLY A 179 9.51 6.81 4.55
C GLY A 179 9.01 5.52 3.91
N LYS A 180 8.70 4.52 4.74
CA LYS A 180 7.99 3.30 4.31
C LYS A 180 6.53 3.64 4.03
N TYR A 181 5.89 2.90 3.14
CA TYR A 181 4.47 3.09 2.86
C TYR A 181 3.61 2.67 4.05
N GLU A 182 2.59 3.45 4.37
CA GLU A 182 1.75 3.20 5.53
C GLU A 182 0.41 2.57 5.13
N VAL A 183 -0.02 1.54 5.86
CA VAL A 183 -1.32 0.88 5.65
C VAL A 183 -2.03 0.76 7.00
N LEU A 184 -3.25 1.29 7.11
CA LEU A 184 -4.08 1.11 8.30
C LEU A 184 -5.45 0.54 7.91
N ILE A 185 -5.81 -0.62 8.46
CA ILE A 185 -7.09 -1.28 8.17
C ILE A 185 -7.90 -1.40 9.46
N LEU A 186 -9.07 -0.75 9.47
CA LEU A 186 -9.90 -0.54 10.66
C LEU A 186 -11.28 -1.20 10.54
N PRO A 187 -11.89 -1.64 11.64
CA PRO A 187 -13.14 -2.38 11.59
C PRO A 187 -14.36 -1.52 11.23
N ALA A 188 -14.34 -0.21 11.52
CA ALA A 188 -15.49 0.68 11.34
C ALA A 188 -15.14 2.07 10.80
N GLU A 189 -16.11 2.68 10.12
CA GLU A 189 -16.05 4.07 9.62
C GLU A 189 -15.65 5.07 10.71
N ALA A 190 -16.22 4.93 11.91
CA ALA A 190 -15.94 5.82 13.04
C ALA A 190 -14.47 5.78 13.47
N ASN A 191 -13.82 4.60 13.42
CA ASN A 191 -12.40 4.49 13.73
C ASN A 191 -11.55 5.19 12.67
N LEU A 192 -11.91 5.06 11.39
CA LEU A 192 -11.23 5.75 10.30
C LEU A 192 -11.36 7.27 10.44
N GLN A 193 -12.57 7.79 10.67
CA GLN A 193 -12.78 9.22 10.88
C GLN A 193 -11.97 9.73 12.08
N GLN A 194 -11.98 9.00 13.18
CA GLN A 194 -11.23 9.38 14.38
C GLN A 194 -9.73 9.47 14.09
N TYR A 195 -9.16 8.48 13.39
CA TYR A 195 -7.75 8.49 12.98
C TYR A 195 -7.45 9.66 12.03
N LEU A 196 -8.20 9.79 10.94
CA LEU A 196 -7.95 10.79 9.90
C LEU A 196 -8.15 12.22 10.40
N GLN A 197 -9.13 12.46 11.27
CA GLN A 197 -9.35 13.75 11.91
C GLN A 197 -8.19 14.11 12.84
N ASN A 198 -7.74 13.15 13.65
CA ASN A 198 -6.66 13.36 14.59
C ASN A 198 -5.31 13.59 13.89
N GLN A 199 -4.99 12.79 12.88
CA GLN A 199 -3.71 12.84 12.18
C GLN A 199 -3.66 13.94 11.11
N PHE A 200 -4.74 14.12 10.36
CA PHE A 200 -4.73 14.93 9.13
C PHE A 200 -5.82 16.01 9.09
N GLY A 201 -6.70 16.09 10.11
CA GLY A 201 -7.81 17.04 10.14
C GLY A 201 -8.92 16.74 9.12
N LEU A 202 -8.96 15.52 8.57
CA LEU A 202 -9.92 15.12 7.54
C LEU A 202 -11.18 14.53 8.15
N LEU A 203 -12.33 14.78 7.51
CA LEU A 203 -13.65 14.27 7.93
C LEU A 203 -14.24 13.26 6.93
N THR A 204 -13.42 12.75 6.01
CA THR A 204 -13.84 11.73 5.04
C THR A 204 -14.31 10.47 5.74
N LYS A 205 -15.29 9.79 5.12
CA LYS A 205 -15.92 8.58 5.63
C LYS A 205 -15.54 7.33 4.86
N ARG A 206 -14.72 7.49 3.83
CA ARG A 206 -14.31 6.44 2.89
C ARG A 206 -12.82 6.15 3.11
N THR A 207 -12.36 5.06 2.49
CA THR A 207 -10.92 4.81 2.33
C THR A 207 -10.22 6.08 1.84
N GLN A 208 -9.11 6.41 2.47
CA GLN A 208 -8.34 7.62 2.17
C GLN A 208 -6.88 7.27 1.94
N ARG A 209 -6.36 7.71 0.79
CA ARG A 209 -4.91 7.79 0.55
C ARG A 209 -4.42 9.18 0.93
N TRP A 210 -3.25 9.28 1.56
CA TRP A 210 -2.74 10.56 2.04
C TRP A 210 -1.22 10.65 1.94
N SER A 211 -0.73 11.81 1.53
CA SER A 211 0.69 12.13 1.47
C SER A 211 1.13 12.85 2.75
N ASN A 212 1.99 12.21 3.53
CA ASN A 212 2.59 12.81 4.70
C ASN A 212 3.96 13.38 4.35
N HIS A 213 3.98 14.66 3.96
CA HIS A 213 5.21 15.34 3.53
C HIS A 213 6.30 15.44 4.60
N VAL A 214 5.95 15.37 5.90
CA VAL A 214 6.94 15.45 6.98
C VAL A 214 7.71 14.15 7.12
N ALA A 215 7.01 13.01 7.03
CA ALA A 215 7.62 11.69 7.08
C ALA A 215 8.05 11.17 5.70
N ASP A 216 7.77 11.92 4.63
CA ASP A 216 8.00 11.55 3.22
C ASP A 216 7.49 10.13 2.92
N THR A 217 6.19 9.93 3.19
CA THR A 217 5.48 8.66 2.99
C THR A 217 4.08 8.87 2.41
N LEU A 218 3.61 7.83 1.71
CA LEU A 218 2.24 7.70 1.23
C LEU A 218 1.51 6.64 2.04
N SER A 219 0.38 7.03 2.61
CA SER A 219 -0.47 6.18 3.45
C SER A 219 -1.77 5.80 2.76
N VAL A 220 -2.35 4.68 3.16
CA VAL A 220 -3.76 4.34 2.92
C VAL A 220 -4.42 3.91 4.22
N THR A 221 -5.58 4.51 4.54
CA THR A 221 -6.44 4.11 5.66
C THR A 221 -7.76 3.56 5.12
N ILE A 222 -8.08 2.32 5.46
CA ILE A 222 -9.25 1.56 4.99
C ILE A 222 -10.15 1.24 6.20
N HIS A 223 -11.46 1.24 5.99
CA HIS A 223 -12.43 0.68 6.94
C HIS A 223 -13.25 -0.44 6.30
N CYS A 224 -13.59 -1.47 7.06
CA CYS A 224 -14.26 -2.66 6.53
C CYS A 224 -15.81 -2.59 6.53
N THR A 225 -16.42 -1.42 6.74
CA THR A 225 -17.90 -1.30 6.72
C THR A 225 -18.48 -1.08 5.33
N ASP A 226 -17.66 -0.71 4.36
CA ASP A 226 -18.08 -0.61 2.97
C ASP A 226 -18.39 -1.98 2.35
N GLU A 227 -19.25 -1.99 1.33
CA GLU A 227 -19.73 -3.21 0.68
C GLU A 227 -18.54 -4.05 0.16
N GLY A 228 -18.56 -5.35 0.45
CA GLY A 228 -17.52 -6.29 0.02
C GLY A 228 -16.26 -6.31 0.89
N LEU A 229 -15.96 -5.26 1.66
CA LEU A 229 -14.70 -5.16 2.43
C LEU A 229 -14.67 -5.99 3.72
N ARG A 230 -15.77 -6.67 4.05
CA ARG A 230 -15.81 -7.71 5.08
C ARG A 230 -15.39 -9.09 4.55
N GLU A 231 -15.35 -9.26 3.24
CA GLU A 231 -14.82 -10.47 2.60
C GLU A 231 -13.32 -10.32 2.42
N ASP A 232 -12.57 -11.42 2.58
CA ASP A 232 -11.12 -11.31 2.55
C ASP A 232 -10.62 -10.99 1.14
N GLU A 233 -11.21 -11.62 0.12
CA GLU A 233 -10.88 -11.31 -1.27
C GLU A 233 -11.21 -9.84 -1.62
N GLY A 234 -12.36 -9.33 -1.16
CA GLY A 234 -12.76 -7.94 -1.39
C GLY A 234 -11.82 -6.94 -0.72
N LEU A 235 -11.44 -7.19 0.53
CA LEU A 235 -10.48 -6.37 1.25
C LEU A 235 -9.08 -6.43 0.63
N HIS A 236 -8.62 -7.61 0.20
CA HIS A 236 -7.33 -7.76 -0.49
C HIS A 236 -7.34 -7.03 -1.83
N GLY A 237 -8.40 -7.18 -2.64
CA GLY A 237 -8.54 -6.45 -3.90
C GLY A 237 -8.53 -4.93 -3.71
N HIS A 238 -9.28 -4.42 -2.74
CA HIS A 238 -9.33 -3.00 -2.40
C HIS A 238 -7.98 -2.46 -1.91
N LEU A 239 -7.25 -3.25 -1.11
CA LEU A 239 -5.88 -2.91 -0.73
C LEU A 239 -4.96 -2.85 -1.95
N GLY A 240 -5.03 -3.84 -2.84
CA GLY A 240 -4.27 -3.88 -4.09
C GLY A 240 -4.52 -2.68 -4.97
N PHE A 241 -5.78 -2.30 -5.15
CA PHE A 241 -6.19 -1.09 -5.85
C PHE A 241 -5.50 0.15 -5.29
N ASN A 242 -5.63 0.38 -3.97
CA ASN A 242 -5.08 1.58 -3.34
C ASN A 242 -3.55 1.59 -3.30
N LEU A 243 -2.91 0.44 -3.06
CA LEU A 243 -1.46 0.34 -3.05
C LEU A 243 -0.86 0.53 -4.44
N ALA A 244 -1.49 0.04 -5.51
CA ALA A 244 -1.01 0.29 -6.86
C ALA A 244 -0.90 1.80 -7.17
N ILE A 245 -1.89 2.59 -6.71
CA ILE A 245 -1.88 4.05 -6.85
C ILE A 245 -0.77 4.65 -5.99
N ASN A 246 -0.71 4.34 -4.68
CA ASN A 246 0.33 4.89 -3.80
C ASN A 246 1.75 4.54 -4.29
N LEU A 247 1.99 3.31 -4.75
CA LEU A 247 3.30 2.86 -5.23
C LEU A 247 3.69 3.55 -6.53
N PHE A 248 2.74 3.77 -7.45
CA PHE A 248 3.00 4.55 -8.67
C PHE A 248 3.21 6.04 -8.38
N ASP A 249 2.42 6.60 -7.47
CA ASP A 249 2.56 8.00 -7.04
C ASP A 249 3.92 8.23 -6.36
N GLY A 250 4.36 7.27 -5.53
CA GLY A 250 5.64 7.32 -4.85
C GLY A 250 6.84 6.92 -5.71
N PHE A 251 6.65 6.26 -6.86
CA PHE A 251 7.73 5.88 -7.78
C PHE A 251 8.54 7.11 -8.22
N LYS A 252 9.83 7.16 -7.85
CA LYS A 252 10.72 8.33 -7.98
C LYS A 252 10.23 9.58 -7.25
N HIS A 253 9.63 9.40 -6.07
CA HIS A 253 9.06 10.43 -5.21
C HIS A 253 7.75 11.06 -5.74
N TYR A 254 6.86 11.39 -4.80
CA TYR A 254 5.57 12.02 -5.09
C TYR A 254 5.69 13.54 -5.03
N SER A 255 6.18 14.12 -6.13
CA SER A 255 6.33 15.57 -6.27
C SER A 255 5.21 16.25 -7.03
N TYR A 256 4.49 15.50 -7.87
CA TYR A 256 3.44 16.01 -8.74
C TYR A 256 2.51 14.87 -9.16
N ASP A 257 1.30 15.23 -9.57
CA ASP A 257 0.34 14.28 -10.09
C ASP A 257 0.66 13.85 -11.52
N THR A 258 0.45 12.58 -11.78
CA THR A 258 0.49 11.97 -13.11
C THR A 258 -0.92 11.74 -13.66
N PRO A 259 -1.08 11.48 -14.97
CA PRO A 259 -2.40 11.31 -15.58
C PRO A 259 -3.26 10.25 -14.87
N ILE A 260 -4.54 10.56 -14.68
CA ILE A 260 -5.49 9.72 -13.93
C ILE A 260 -5.60 8.32 -14.54
N TRP A 261 -5.61 8.23 -15.87
CA TRP A 261 -5.85 6.97 -16.58
C TRP A 261 -4.86 5.86 -16.23
N ILE A 262 -3.58 6.21 -16.00
CA ILE A 262 -2.55 5.22 -15.67
C ILE A 262 -2.61 4.82 -14.19
N ARG A 263 -2.91 5.76 -13.30
CA ARG A 263 -3.09 5.49 -11.86
C ARG A 263 -4.23 4.48 -11.67
N GLU A 264 -5.37 4.77 -12.27
CA GLU A 264 -6.57 3.93 -12.20
C GLU A 264 -6.41 2.63 -12.98
N GLY A 265 -5.84 2.67 -14.19
CA GLY A 265 -5.62 1.44 -14.97
C GLY A 265 -4.71 0.44 -14.25
N LEU A 266 -3.65 0.91 -13.58
CA LEU A 266 -2.79 0.06 -12.73
C LEU A 266 -3.56 -0.49 -11.53
N ALA A 267 -4.37 0.33 -10.88
CA ALA A 267 -5.19 -0.05 -9.74
C ALA A 267 -6.18 -1.18 -10.08
N HIS A 268 -6.93 -1.01 -11.18
CA HIS A 268 -7.84 -2.04 -11.69
C HIS A 268 -7.09 -3.31 -12.09
N MET A 269 -5.93 -3.19 -12.73
CA MET A 269 -5.16 -4.35 -13.14
C MET A 269 -4.75 -5.19 -11.93
N VAL A 270 -4.18 -4.56 -10.90
CA VAL A 270 -3.72 -5.25 -9.67
C VAL A 270 -4.90 -5.85 -8.91
N GLU A 271 -6.00 -5.11 -8.71
CA GLU A 271 -7.20 -5.64 -8.07
C GLU A 271 -7.75 -6.88 -8.80
N ARG A 272 -7.76 -6.84 -10.13
CA ARG A 272 -8.27 -7.94 -10.95
C ARG A 272 -7.32 -9.14 -11.03
N GLU A 273 -6.01 -8.93 -10.95
CA GLU A 273 -5.02 -10.01 -10.75
C GLU A 273 -5.25 -10.73 -9.40
N ILE A 274 -5.66 -9.98 -8.36
CA ILE A 274 -5.99 -10.53 -7.03
C ILE A 274 -7.32 -11.29 -7.06
N GLY A 275 -8.36 -10.72 -7.66
CA GLY A 275 -9.69 -11.31 -7.71
C GLY A 275 -10.71 -10.40 -8.38
N PRO A 276 -11.32 -10.80 -9.52
CA PRO A 276 -12.24 -9.93 -10.27
C PRO A 276 -13.65 -9.86 -9.69
N ARG A 277 -13.89 -10.44 -8.50
CA ARG A 277 -15.22 -10.53 -7.88
C ARG A 277 -15.69 -9.19 -7.30
N PHE A 278 -14.75 -8.38 -6.82
CA PHE A 278 -14.99 -7.06 -6.26
C PHE A 278 -14.28 -6.03 -7.12
N ASN A 279 -14.83 -4.81 -7.17
CA ASN A 279 -14.24 -3.71 -7.93
C ASN A 279 -14.24 -2.46 -7.06
N SER A 280 -13.11 -1.78 -7.02
CA SER A 280 -12.87 -0.51 -6.35
C SER A 280 -12.85 0.60 -7.38
N PHE A 281 -13.24 1.82 -6.99
CA PHE A 281 -13.25 2.99 -7.87
C PHE A 281 -12.91 4.22 -7.04
N ASP A 282 -12.09 5.13 -7.55
CA ASP A 282 -11.95 6.43 -6.92
C ASP A 282 -13.17 7.32 -7.17
N SER A 283 -13.39 8.24 -6.24
CA SER A 283 -14.38 9.31 -6.34
C SER A 283 -13.75 10.65 -5.99
N ALA A 284 -14.23 11.73 -6.60
CA ALA A 284 -13.90 13.08 -6.16
C ALA A 284 -14.72 13.48 -4.92
N GLU A 285 -14.26 14.49 -4.17
CA GLU A 285 -15.00 15.04 -3.03
C GLU A 285 -16.38 15.56 -3.49
N GLY A 286 -17.45 14.89 -3.06
CA GLY A 286 -18.83 15.19 -3.47
C GLY A 286 -19.30 14.52 -4.77
N GLY A 287 -18.43 13.77 -5.45
CA GLY A 287 -18.79 12.94 -6.62
C GLY A 287 -19.14 11.51 -6.24
N ILE A 288 -20.14 10.91 -6.89
CA ILE A 288 -20.44 9.48 -6.75
C ILE A 288 -19.72 8.74 -7.88
N ALA A 289 -18.82 7.80 -7.52
CA ALA A 289 -18.16 6.94 -8.50
C ALA A 289 -19.17 6.10 -9.29
N GLN A 290 -18.90 5.89 -10.58
CA GLN A 290 -19.72 5.00 -11.41
C GLN A 290 -19.27 3.55 -11.23
N MET A 291 -20.06 2.78 -10.47
CA MET A 291 -19.68 1.43 -10.04
C MET A 291 -20.27 0.33 -10.92
N THR A 292 -19.60 -0.83 -10.96
CA THR A 292 -20.12 -2.06 -11.53
C THR A 292 -19.83 -3.28 -10.66
N ARG A 293 -20.71 -4.28 -10.74
CA ARG A 293 -20.50 -5.62 -10.15
C ARG A 293 -20.08 -6.66 -11.19
N LYS A 294 -19.82 -6.25 -12.43
CA LYS A 294 -19.37 -7.16 -13.49
C LYS A 294 -17.98 -7.69 -13.13
N GLN A 295 -17.82 -9.01 -13.19
CA GLN A 295 -16.54 -9.67 -12.95
C GLN A 295 -15.69 -9.76 -14.22
N LYS A 296 -16.32 -9.96 -15.38
CA LYS A 296 -15.64 -10.04 -16.68
C LYS A 296 -15.76 -8.70 -17.39
N TRP A 297 -14.64 -8.00 -17.53
CA TRP A 297 -14.57 -6.67 -18.16
C TRP A 297 -14.15 -6.76 -19.63
N GLU A 298 -13.48 -7.85 -20.01
CA GLU A 298 -12.99 -8.13 -21.36
C GLU A 298 -14.12 -7.99 -22.42
N PRO A 299 -15.32 -8.57 -22.23
CA PRO A 299 -16.38 -8.44 -23.23
C PRO A 299 -16.94 -7.02 -23.32
N GLU A 300 -16.92 -6.26 -22.23
CA GLU A 300 -17.38 -4.87 -22.22
C GLU A 300 -16.43 -3.97 -23.01
N VAL A 301 -15.11 -4.14 -22.81
CA VAL A 301 -14.10 -3.44 -23.60
C VAL A 301 -14.20 -3.82 -25.07
N ARG A 302 -14.33 -5.12 -25.38
CA ARG A 302 -14.50 -5.60 -26.76
C ARG A 302 -15.71 -4.94 -27.43
N LYS A 303 -16.83 -4.83 -26.72
CA LYS A 303 -18.06 -4.18 -27.20
C LYS A 303 -17.85 -2.68 -27.44
N LEU A 304 -17.15 -1.98 -26.54
CA LEU A 304 -16.84 -0.56 -26.70
C LEU A 304 -15.97 -0.32 -27.94
N VAL A 305 -14.94 -1.14 -28.13
CA VAL A 305 -14.07 -1.09 -29.32
C VAL A 305 -14.85 -1.40 -30.59
N GLY A 306 -15.61 -2.50 -30.62
CA GLY A 306 -16.38 -2.90 -31.81
C GLY A 306 -17.49 -1.93 -32.21
N SER A 307 -17.96 -1.11 -31.27
CA SER A 307 -18.95 -0.05 -31.55
C SER A 307 -18.34 1.33 -31.82
N GLY A 308 -17.01 1.47 -31.74
CA GLY A 308 -16.31 2.74 -31.92
C GLY A 308 -16.60 3.78 -30.83
N LYS A 309 -17.09 3.34 -29.66
CA LYS A 309 -17.46 4.22 -28.52
C LYS A 309 -16.40 4.29 -27.42
N VAL A 310 -15.30 3.58 -27.61
CA VAL A 310 -14.19 3.54 -26.66
C VAL A 310 -13.54 4.94 -26.54
N PRO A 311 -13.21 5.40 -25.32
CA PRO A 311 -12.53 6.68 -25.17
C PRO A 311 -11.14 6.63 -25.82
N ARG A 312 -10.76 7.73 -26.46
CA ARG A 312 -9.44 7.87 -27.07
C ARG A 312 -8.40 8.29 -26.04
N MET A 313 -7.13 7.95 -26.24
CA MET A 313 -6.05 8.37 -25.33
C MET A 313 -6.00 9.90 -25.15
N ALA A 314 -6.25 10.67 -26.21
CA ALA A 314 -6.32 12.14 -26.12
C ALA A 314 -7.43 12.64 -25.17
N GLU A 315 -8.56 11.93 -25.09
CA GLU A 315 -9.68 12.25 -24.20
C GLU A 315 -9.33 11.88 -22.76
N LEU A 316 -8.70 10.73 -22.54
CA LEU A 316 -8.21 10.31 -21.22
C LEU A 316 -7.19 11.28 -20.64
N MET A 317 -6.33 11.85 -21.48
CA MET A 317 -5.35 12.87 -21.08
C MET A 317 -5.96 14.23 -20.74
N SER A 318 -7.23 14.46 -21.09
CA SER A 318 -7.95 15.68 -20.76
C SER A 318 -8.70 15.62 -19.43
N MET A 319 -8.73 14.45 -18.78
CA MET A 319 -9.37 14.26 -17.47
C MET A 319 -8.67 15.11 -16.42
N LYS A 320 -9.46 15.79 -15.60
CA LYS A 320 -8.96 16.67 -14.53
C LYS A 320 -9.19 16.09 -13.15
N GLU A 321 -10.26 15.33 -13.00
CA GLU A 321 -10.69 14.78 -11.71
C GLU A 321 -11.13 13.32 -11.86
N PHE A 322 -11.12 12.56 -10.77
CA PHE A 322 -11.61 11.17 -10.77
C PHE A 322 -13.11 11.07 -11.11
N SER A 323 -13.88 12.13 -10.90
CA SER A 323 -15.28 12.24 -11.33
C SER A 323 -15.47 12.15 -12.85
N ASP A 324 -14.41 12.40 -13.64
CA ASP A 324 -14.41 12.23 -15.09
C ASP A 324 -14.38 10.75 -15.52
N LEU A 325 -14.09 9.81 -14.62
CA LEU A 325 -14.07 8.39 -14.95
C LEU A 325 -15.49 7.82 -15.00
N THR A 326 -16.03 7.77 -16.22
CA THR A 326 -17.22 6.97 -16.49
C THR A 326 -16.87 5.49 -16.45
N LEU A 327 -17.89 4.63 -16.33
CA LEU A 327 -17.68 3.19 -16.33
C LEU A 327 -16.91 2.69 -17.58
N ASP A 328 -17.23 3.24 -18.75
CA ASP A 328 -16.53 2.92 -20.00
C ASP A 328 -15.05 3.32 -19.97
N ARG A 329 -14.71 4.43 -19.28
CA ARG A 329 -13.33 4.86 -19.06
C ARG A 329 -12.60 3.95 -18.09
N HIS A 330 -13.24 3.47 -17.02
CA HIS A 330 -12.62 2.46 -16.15
C HIS A 330 -12.28 1.18 -16.93
N PHE A 331 -13.19 0.68 -17.74
CA PHE A 331 -12.94 -0.50 -18.58
C PHE A 331 -11.80 -0.27 -19.58
N ALA A 332 -11.81 0.86 -20.28
CA ALA A 332 -10.78 1.17 -21.27
C ALA A 332 -9.40 1.34 -20.63
N THR A 333 -9.29 2.10 -19.53
CA THR A 333 -8.01 2.38 -18.86
C THR A 333 -7.38 1.13 -18.27
N TRP A 334 -8.17 0.26 -17.64
CA TRP A 334 -7.73 -1.06 -17.21
C TRP A 334 -7.13 -1.87 -18.39
N SER A 335 -7.87 -1.98 -19.48
CA SER A 335 -7.43 -2.78 -20.64
C SER A 335 -6.23 -2.18 -21.37
N MET A 336 -6.11 -0.85 -21.43
CA MET A 336 -4.95 -0.17 -22.00
C MET A 336 -3.68 -0.43 -21.17
N VAL A 337 -3.77 -0.38 -19.84
CA VAL A 337 -2.65 -0.72 -18.96
C VAL A 337 -2.31 -2.21 -19.07
N GLU A 338 -3.31 -3.09 -19.09
CA GLU A 338 -3.10 -4.53 -19.27
C GLU A 338 -2.36 -4.82 -20.59
N TYR A 339 -2.76 -4.18 -21.68
CA TYR A 339 -2.07 -4.29 -22.96
C TYR A 339 -0.61 -3.86 -22.85
N LEU A 340 -0.33 -2.71 -22.24
CA LEU A 340 1.03 -2.20 -22.08
C LEU A 340 1.89 -3.15 -21.25
N VAL A 341 1.38 -3.64 -20.12
CA VAL A 341 2.08 -4.58 -19.24
C VAL A 341 2.33 -5.93 -19.94
N LYS A 342 1.38 -6.44 -20.73
CA LYS A 342 1.51 -7.74 -21.39
C LYS A 342 2.31 -7.70 -22.69
N GLN A 343 2.14 -6.66 -23.50
CA GLN A 343 2.67 -6.60 -24.87
C GLN A 343 3.92 -5.72 -24.98
N LYS A 344 4.11 -4.78 -24.04
CA LYS A 344 5.19 -3.78 -24.08
C LYS A 344 5.80 -3.53 -22.69
N PRO A 345 6.13 -4.57 -21.88
CA PRO A 345 6.52 -4.38 -20.48
C PRO A 345 7.76 -3.48 -20.33
N ALA A 346 8.79 -3.69 -21.16
CA ALA A 346 10.03 -2.92 -21.06
C ALA A 346 9.84 -1.44 -21.50
N GLU A 347 9.02 -1.21 -22.52
CA GLU A 347 8.70 0.13 -22.98
C GLU A 347 7.77 0.85 -22.01
N PHE A 348 6.83 0.13 -21.39
CA PHE A 348 5.94 0.66 -20.36
C PHE A 348 6.71 1.05 -19.10
N ALA A 349 7.67 0.24 -18.65
CA ALA A 349 8.59 0.59 -17.57
C ALA A 349 9.33 1.91 -17.85
N LYS A 350 9.91 2.06 -19.05
CA LYS A 350 10.57 3.30 -19.48
C LYS A 350 9.62 4.48 -19.53
N PHE A 351 8.40 4.27 -20.03
CA PHE A 351 7.36 5.28 -20.08
C PHE A 351 6.97 5.79 -18.68
N CYS A 352 6.69 4.89 -17.74
CA CYS A 352 6.43 5.21 -16.34
C CYS A 352 7.63 5.95 -15.71
N GLY A 353 8.85 5.44 -15.94
CA GLY A 353 10.08 6.05 -15.44
C GLY A 353 10.28 7.47 -15.96
N GLY A 354 10.00 7.73 -17.24
CA GLY A 354 10.08 9.06 -17.84
C GLY A 354 9.03 10.03 -17.30
N LEU A 355 7.79 9.55 -17.06
CA LEU A 355 6.75 10.37 -16.44
C LEU A 355 7.10 10.79 -15.02
N LYS A 356 7.80 9.93 -14.27
CA LYS A 356 8.11 10.14 -12.86
C LYS A 356 9.48 10.78 -12.59
N ALA A 357 10.35 10.86 -13.60
CA ALA A 357 11.71 11.39 -13.44
C ALA A 357 11.89 12.84 -13.91
N ARG A 358 10.81 13.61 -14.02
CA ARG A 358 10.88 14.93 -14.66
C ARG A 358 11.43 15.97 -13.71
N LEU A 359 12.36 16.77 -14.21
CA LEU A 359 12.98 17.87 -13.51
C LEU A 359 12.91 19.13 -14.39
N ASN A 360 12.90 20.30 -13.76
CA ASN A 360 13.14 21.57 -14.44
C ASN A 360 14.64 21.87 -14.57
N ASP A 361 14.99 23.04 -15.14
CA ASP A 361 16.37 23.49 -15.35
C ASP A 361 17.18 23.63 -14.05
N GLN A 362 16.51 23.71 -12.90
CA GLN A 362 17.09 23.79 -11.56
C GLN A 362 17.20 22.41 -10.89
N ASN A 363 16.98 21.31 -11.61
CA ASN A 363 16.97 19.93 -11.09
C ASN A 363 15.90 19.69 -10.01
N ILE A 364 14.80 20.44 -10.04
CA ILE A 364 13.66 20.28 -9.13
C ILE A 364 12.57 19.48 -9.85
N PRO A 365 11.95 18.48 -9.20
CA PRO A 365 10.82 17.76 -9.77
C PRO A 365 9.72 18.68 -10.28
N ASP A 366 9.29 18.48 -11.52
CA ASP A 366 8.32 19.35 -12.20
C ASP A 366 7.26 18.54 -12.94
N GLY A 367 5.99 18.84 -12.67
CA GLY A 367 4.81 18.26 -13.32
C GLY A 367 4.16 19.13 -14.41
N SER A 368 4.73 20.29 -14.74
CA SER A 368 4.21 21.22 -15.75
C SER A 368 4.02 20.58 -17.14
N ASN A 369 3.06 21.03 -17.94
CA ASN A 369 2.86 20.55 -19.34
C ASN A 369 2.73 19.01 -19.48
N MET A 370 2.19 18.31 -18.47
CA MET A 370 2.06 16.86 -18.45
C MET A 370 1.43 16.25 -19.71
N PRO A 371 0.40 16.84 -20.34
CA PRO A 371 -0.17 16.29 -21.57
C PRO A 371 0.79 16.20 -22.75
N GLU A 372 1.70 17.17 -22.89
CA GLU A 372 2.68 17.18 -23.98
C GLU A 372 3.83 16.22 -23.69
N VAL A 373 4.35 16.22 -22.46
CA VAL A 373 5.39 15.26 -22.07
C VAL A 373 4.90 13.83 -22.22
N HIS A 374 3.66 13.54 -21.84
CA HIS A 374 3.07 12.23 -22.04
C HIS A 374 3.05 11.83 -23.53
N ARG A 375 2.72 12.77 -24.43
CA ARG A 375 2.73 12.55 -25.88
C ARG A 375 4.14 12.26 -26.40
N GLU A 376 5.13 13.03 -25.94
CA GLU A 376 6.54 12.84 -26.29
C GLU A 376 7.08 11.50 -25.81
N LEU A 377 6.76 11.09 -24.58
CA LEU A 377 7.16 9.80 -24.01
C LEU A 377 6.48 8.62 -24.72
N PHE A 378 5.23 8.77 -25.16
CA PHE A 378 4.57 7.79 -26.04
C PHE A 378 5.36 7.57 -27.32
N LYS A 379 5.75 8.65 -27.99
CA LYS A 379 6.55 8.56 -29.22
C LYS A 379 7.93 7.97 -28.94
N THR A 380 8.58 8.41 -27.87
CA THR A 380 9.98 8.07 -27.56
C THR A 380 10.14 6.64 -27.05
N HIS A 381 9.27 6.20 -26.14
CA HIS A 381 9.41 4.90 -25.48
C HIS A 381 8.51 3.84 -26.10
N LEU A 382 7.28 4.18 -26.50
CA LEU A 382 6.35 3.22 -27.09
C LEU A 382 6.43 3.17 -28.62
N GLY A 383 7.08 4.15 -29.26
CA GLY A 383 7.20 4.25 -30.72
C GLY A 383 5.89 4.60 -31.41
N MET A 384 4.94 5.21 -30.70
CA MET A 384 3.56 5.39 -31.17
C MET A 384 3.04 6.79 -30.89
N THR A 385 2.22 7.32 -31.80
CA THR A 385 1.31 8.42 -31.47
C THR A 385 0.11 7.92 -30.67
N TYR A 386 -0.70 8.80 -30.09
CA TYR A 386 -1.96 8.39 -29.46
C TYR A 386 -2.90 7.65 -30.41
N ALA A 387 -3.00 8.11 -31.67
CA ALA A 387 -3.85 7.45 -32.66
C ALA A 387 -3.33 6.06 -33.03
N ASP A 388 -2.01 5.89 -33.13
CA ASP A 388 -1.41 4.57 -33.35
C ASP A 388 -1.69 3.64 -32.17
N PHE A 389 -1.54 4.15 -30.94
CA PHE A 389 -1.82 3.39 -29.73
C PHE A 389 -3.28 2.96 -29.66
N ASP A 390 -4.22 3.88 -29.83
CA ASP A 390 -5.67 3.59 -29.82
C ASP A 390 -6.02 2.48 -30.83
N ARG A 391 -5.43 2.54 -32.04
CA ARG A 391 -5.65 1.53 -33.09
C ARG A 391 -5.04 0.18 -32.72
N VAL A 392 -3.76 0.13 -32.36
CA VAL A 392 -3.05 -1.14 -32.08
C VAL A 392 -3.63 -1.83 -30.84
N TRP A 393 -3.99 -1.06 -29.81
CA TRP A 393 -4.68 -1.58 -28.64
C TRP A 393 -6.06 -2.15 -29.00
N ALA A 394 -6.85 -1.42 -29.79
CA ALA A 394 -8.16 -1.90 -30.25
C ALA A 394 -8.05 -3.20 -31.07
N GLU A 395 -7.06 -3.31 -31.96
CA GLU A 395 -6.75 -4.54 -32.70
C GLU A 395 -6.44 -5.70 -31.75
N TRP A 396 -5.62 -5.46 -30.72
CA TRP A 396 -5.28 -6.45 -29.70
C TRP A 396 -6.52 -6.89 -28.88
N VAL A 397 -7.38 -5.95 -28.48
CA VAL A 397 -8.65 -6.25 -27.80
C VAL A 397 -9.52 -7.18 -28.66
N LEU A 398 -9.68 -6.85 -29.94
CA LEU A 398 -10.50 -7.63 -30.87
C LEU A 398 -9.89 -9.00 -31.20
N ALA A 399 -8.58 -9.18 -31.03
CA ALA A 399 -7.91 -10.47 -31.18
C ALA A 399 -7.94 -11.33 -29.90
N THR A 400 -7.87 -10.69 -28.73
CA THR A 400 -7.58 -11.37 -27.46
C THR A 400 -8.82 -11.62 -26.62
N TYR A 401 -9.72 -10.64 -26.53
CA TYR A 401 -10.89 -10.74 -25.67
C TYR A 401 -11.99 -11.54 -26.36
N GLY A 402 -12.53 -12.56 -25.69
CA GLY A 402 -13.63 -13.37 -26.23
C GLY A 402 -14.88 -12.54 -26.50
N ALA A 403 -15.60 -12.87 -27.58
CA ALA A 403 -16.98 -12.43 -27.74
C ALA A 403 -17.85 -13.11 -26.67
N GLN A 404 -18.83 -12.38 -26.14
CA GLN A 404 -19.80 -12.91 -25.17
C GLN A 404 -20.71 -13.95 -25.79
#